data_AF-A0A0U1CZ60-F1
#
_entry.id   AF-A0A0U1CZ60-F1
#
_cell.length_a   1.000
_cell.length_b   1.000
_cell.length_c   1.000
_cell.angle_alpha   90.00
_cell.angle_beta   90.00
_cell.angle_gamma   90.00
#
_symmetry.space_group_name_H-M   'P 1'
#
loop_
_entity.id
_entity.type
_entity.pdbx_description
1 polymer ?
#
loop_
_entity_poly.entity_id
_entity_poly.type
_entity_poly.pdbx_seq_one_letter_code
_entity_poly.pdbx_strand_id
1 'polypeptide(L)'
;MIKANIANTQAIVIKSLNSLLRGWGNYYHHVCAKKAFRKIDNEIWHSLWKWAKKRHPRKGLRWIKNRYFKVMGQRQWVFAAPICKNKPKEIRYLRLLKLIDIPIRRHVKIRADANPLDLKWKKYFDERVKRTRMLASSFSREGSLLLVSPLRMMFPEES
;
A
#
# COMPACT_ATOMS: atom_id res chain seq x y z
N MET A 1 3.49 1.75 -18.93
CA MET A 1 4.50 2.13 -17.90
C MET A 1 5.69 1.19 -17.77
N ILE A 2 5.54 -0.11 -17.48
CA ILE A 2 6.71 -1.02 -17.30
C ILE A 2 7.52 -1.19 -18.60
N LYS A 3 6.87 -1.20 -19.77
CA LYS A 3 7.53 -1.33 -21.09
C LYS A 3 8.38 -0.10 -21.47
N ALA A 4 8.07 1.09 -20.96
CA ALA A 4 8.75 2.35 -21.28
C ALA A 4 10.01 2.59 -20.43
N ASN A 5 10.21 1.80 -19.36
CA ASN A 5 11.25 2.03 -18.34
C ASN A 5 12.27 0.89 -18.29
N ILE A 6 12.77 0.45 -19.44
CA ILE A 6 13.81 -0.59 -19.52
C ILE A 6 15.10 -0.11 -18.86
N ALA A 7 15.44 1.18 -19.04
CA ALA A 7 16.65 1.79 -18.49
C ALA A 7 16.58 2.04 -16.96
N ASN A 8 15.39 2.33 -16.41
CA ASN A 8 15.25 2.77 -15.03
C ASN A 8 15.75 1.74 -14.01
N THR A 9 16.40 2.22 -12.96
CA THR A 9 16.86 1.36 -11.86
C THR A 9 15.68 0.67 -11.19
N GLN A 10 15.93 -0.51 -10.63
CA GLN A 10 14.91 -1.31 -9.95
C GLN A 10 14.20 -0.50 -8.86
N ALA A 11 14.92 0.33 -8.11
CA ALA A 11 14.36 1.18 -7.08
C ALA A 11 13.34 2.20 -7.62
N ILE A 12 13.61 2.82 -8.78
CA ILE A 12 12.68 3.77 -9.41
C ILE A 12 11.39 3.07 -9.83
N VAL A 13 11.50 1.89 -10.45
CA VAL A 13 10.33 1.07 -10.83
C VAL A 13 9.48 0.73 -9.61
N ILE A 14 10.11 0.33 -8.50
CA ILE A 14 9.39 0.03 -7.26
C ILE A 14 8.70 1.27 -6.69
N LYS A 15 9.38 2.42 -6.62
CA LYS A 15 8.79 3.66 -6.10
C LYS A 15 7.56 4.08 -6.92
N SER A 16 7.68 4.09 -8.24
CA SER A 16 6.61 4.47 -9.16
C SER A 16 5.41 3.52 -9.09
N LEU A 17 5.66 2.21 -9.02
CA LEU A 17 4.56 1.25 -8.84
C LEU A 17 3.92 1.38 -7.45
N ASN A 18 4.72 1.55 -6.40
CA ASN A 18 4.20 1.69 -5.05
C ASN A 18 3.30 2.91 -4.88
N SER A 19 3.63 4.06 -5.47
CA SER A 19 2.77 5.24 -5.40
C SER A 19 1.42 5.00 -6.08
N LEU A 20 1.44 4.40 -7.28
CA LEU A 20 0.22 4.06 -8.02
C LEU A 20 -0.64 3.02 -7.28
N LEU A 21 -0.04 1.91 -6.85
CA LEU A 21 -0.74 0.82 -6.17
C LEU A 21 -1.31 1.25 -4.83
N ARG A 22 -0.60 2.12 -4.10
CA ARG A 22 -1.10 2.67 -2.83
C ARG A 22 -2.33 3.53 -3.06
N GLY A 23 -2.32 4.42 -4.04
CA GLY A 23 -3.48 5.25 -4.39
C GLY A 23 -4.68 4.40 -4.84
N TRP A 24 -4.45 3.50 -5.81
CA TRP A 24 -5.49 2.65 -6.38
C TRP A 24 -6.06 1.68 -5.34
N GLY A 25 -5.20 1.05 -4.56
CA GLY A 25 -5.61 0.13 -3.51
C GLY A 25 -6.40 0.82 -2.39
N ASN A 26 -6.01 2.02 -1.98
CA ASN A 26 -6.78 2.80 -1.00
C ASN A 26 -8.14 3.22 -1.54
N TYR A 27 -8.21 3.62 -2.82
CA TYR A 27 -9.49 3.98 -3.44
C TYR A 27 -10.44 2.78 -3.47
N TYR A 28 -9.99 1.60 -3.93
CA TYR A 28 -10.86 0.42 -4.06
C TYR A 28 -10.99 -0.44 -2.79
N HIS A 29 -10.37 -0.07 -1.67
CA HIS A 29 -10.36 -0.92 -0.46
C HIS A 29 -11.73 -1.15 0.17
N HIS A 30 -12.76 -0.40 -0.23
CA HIS A 30 -14.10 -0.47 0.34
C HIS A 30 -15.01 -1.46 -0.39
N VAL A 31 -14.61 -1.83 -1.60
CA VAL A 31 -15.31 -2.81 -2.44
C VAL A 31 -14.80 -4.21 -2.10
N CYS A 32 -15.57 -5.27 -2.40
CA CYS A 32 -15.14 -6.67 -2.30
C CYS A 32 -14.04 -7.03 -3.33
N ALA A 33 -12.88 -6.39 -3.22
CA ALA A 33 -11.85 -6.34 -4.26
C ALA A 33 -10.72 -7.36 -4.10
N LYS A 34 -10.72 -8.27 -3.11
CA LYS A 34 -9.57 -9.18 -2.86
C LYS A 34 -9.23 -10.05 -4.08
N LYS A 35 -10.24 -10.57 -4.78
CA LYS A 35 -10.03 -11.39 -5.99
C LYS A 35 -9.40 -10.55 -7.11
N ALA A 36 -9.86 -9.31 -7.29
CA ALA A 36 -9.29 -8.37 -8.25
C ALA A 36 -7.86 -7.98 -7.88
N PHE A 37 -7.58 -7.68 -6.61
CA PHE A 37 -6.25 -7.37 -6.10
C PHE A 37 -5.26 -8.51 -6.36
N ARG A 38 -5.66 -9.76 -6.11
CA ARG A 38 -4.83 -10.93 -6.42
C ARG A 38 -4.54 -11.04 -7.92
N LYS A 39 -5.55 -10.84 -8.78
CA LYS A 39 -5.37 -10.87 -10.24
C LYS A 39 -4.38 -9.81 -10.69
N ILE A 40 -4.50 -8.58 -10.18
CA ILE A 40 -3.62 -7.46 -10.53
C ILE A 40 -2.19 -7.70 -10.01
N ASP A 41 -2.02 -8.18 -8.78
CA ASP A 41 -0.70 -8.54 -8.25
C ASP A 41 0.00 -9.58 -9.15
N ASN A 42 -0.74 -10.57 -9.68
CA ASN A 42 -0.21 -11.57 -10.61
C ASN A 42 0.22 -10.94 -11.95
N GLU A 43 -0.62 -10.09 -12.53
CA GLU A 43 -0.31 -9.40 -13.80
C GLU A 43 0.92 -8.49 -13.67
N ILE A 44 1.04 -7.78 -12.55
CA ILE A 44 2.21 -6.96 -12.24
C ILE A 44 3.44 -7.85 -12.12
N TRP A 45 3.34 -8.99 -11.43
CA TRP A 45 4.45 -9.94 -11.31
C TRP A 45 4.91 -10.45 -12.68
N HIS A 46 4.00 -10.88 -13.56
CA HIS A 46 4.34 -11.34 -14.91
C HIS A 46 5.00 -10.22 -15.74
N SER A 47 4.51 -8.99 -15.61
CA SER A 47 5.08 -7.83 -16.28
C SER A 47 6.50 -7.50 -15.79
N LEU A 48 6.73 -7.59 -14.48
CA LEU A 48 8.05 -7.39 -13.87
C LEU A 48 9.02 -8.52 -14.23
N TRP A 49 8.55 -9.75 -14.32
CA TRP A 49 9.35 -10.89 -14.78
C TRP A 49 9.81 -10.69 -16.22
N LYS A 50 8.89 -10.31 -17.12
CA LYS A 50 9.22 -9.98 -18.52
C LYS A 50 10.21 -8.83 -18.61
N TRP A 51 10.02 -7.77 -17.81
CA TRP A 51 10.95 -6.64 -17.72
C TRP A 51 12.35 -7.08 -17.27
N ALA A 52 12.45 -7.90 -16.22
CA ALA A 52 13.72 -8.39 -15.69
C ALA A 52 14.45 -9.28 -16.71
N LYS A 53 13.72 -10.14 -17.44
CA LYS A 53 14.29 -10.95 -18.54
C LYS A 53 14.81 -10.08 -19.68
N LYS A 54 14.03 -9.08 -20.11
CA LYS A 54 14.42 -8.20 -21.22
C LYS A 54 15.69 -7.41 -20.92
N ARG A 55 15.93 -7.05 -19.65
CA ARG A 55 17.16 -6.36 -19.23
C ARG A 55 18.42 -7.21 -19.29
N HIS A 56 18.30 -8.54 -19.24
CA HIS A 56 19.43 -9.46 -19.16
C HIS A 56 19.27 -10.63 -20.12
N PRO A 57 19.30 -10.40 -21.44
CA PRO A 57 19.08 -11.44 -22.44
C PRO A 57 20.14 -12.57 -22.37
N ARG A 58 21.35 -12.25 -21.92
CA ARG A 58 22.49 -13.19 -21.82
C ARG A 58 22.63 -13.87 -20.45
N LYS A 59 21.76 -13.58 -19.47
CA LYS A 59 21.86 -14.16 -18.12
C LYS A 59 20.79 -15.24 -17.92
N GLY A 60 21.16 -16.31 -17.21
CA GLY A 60 20.24 -17.39 -16.88
C GLY A 60 19.08 -16.94 -15.99
N LEU A 61 17.95 -17.64 -16.10
CA LEU A 61 16.72 -17.33 -15.35
C LEU A 61 16.92 -17.36 -13.83
N ARG A 62 17.74 -18.28 -13.32
CA ARG A 62 18.08 -18.36 -11.89
C ARG A 62 18.82 -17.11 -11.40
N TRP A 63 19.73 -16.59 -12.22
CA TRP A 63 20.44 -15.34 -11.91
C TRP A 63 19.47 -14.15 -11.87
N ILE A 64 18.56 -14.06 -12.85
CA ILE A 64 17.54 -13.00 -12.91
C ILE A 64 16.63 -13.05 -11.68
N LYS A 65 16.14 -14.25 -11.31
CA LYS A 65 15.38 -14.46 -10.08
C LYS A 65 16.15 -13.93 -8.88
N ASN A 66 17.38 -14.41 -8.66
CA ASN A 66 18.17 -14.04 -7.48
C ASN A 66 18.54 -12.55 -7.45
N ARG A 67 18.70 -11.91 -8.61
CA ARG A 67 19.02 -10.47 -8.70
C ARG A 67 17.85 -9.61 -8.26
N TYR A 68 16.65 -9.85 -8.79
CA TYR A 68 15.49 -8.96 -8.67
C TYR A 68 14.46 -9.38 -7.62
N PHE A 69 14.37 -10.67 -7.35
CA PHE A 69 13.36 -11.27 -6.49
C PHE A 69 14.02 -11.88 -5.26
N LYS A 70 13.58 -11.45 -4.09
CA LYS A 70 14.13 -11.84 -2.80
C LYS A 70 13.12 -12.68 -2.02
N VAL A 71 13.63 -13.40 -1.03
CA VAL A 71 12.83 -14.00 0.02
C VAL A 71 12.77 -13.00 1.18
N MET A 72 11.57 -12.69 1.66
CA MET A 72 11.35 -11.76 2.76
C MET A 72 10.30 -12.34 3.71
N GLY A 73 10.70 -12.67 4.93
CA GLY A 73 9.88 -13.45 5.85
C GLY A 73 9.47 -14.77 5.22
N GLN A 74 8.17 -15.08 5.26
CA GLN A 74 7.60 -16.29 4.66
C GLN A 74 7.36 -16.17 3.14
N ARG A 75 7.55 -14.99 2.54
CA ARG A 75 7.21 -14.74 1.14
C ARG A 75 8.43 -14.92 0.24
N GLN A 76 8.27 -15.76 -0.77
CA GLN A 76 9.20 -15.86 -1.88
C GLN A 76 8.79 -14.94 -3.04
N TRP A 77 9.70 -14.74 -3.99
CA TRP A 77 9.46 -13.95 -5.20
C TRP A 77 9.04 -12.50 -4.94
N VAL A 78 9.61 -11.88 -3.91
CA VAL A 78 9.35 -10.47 -3.58
C VAL A 78 10.25 -9.58 -4.42
N PHE A 79 9.67 -8.78 -5.31
CA PHE A 79 10.44 -7.83 -6.11
C PHE A 79 10.96 -6.70 -5.21
N ALA A 80 12.28 -6.66 -5.02
CA ALA A 80 12.90 -5.77 -4.03
C ALA A 80 14.32 -5.35 -4.38
N ALA A 81 14.65 -4.09 -4.10
CA ALA A 81 15.95 -3.47 -4.31
C ALA A 81 16.57 -3.04 -2.97
N PRO A 82 17.88 -3.20 -2.75
CA PRO A 82 18.54 -2.68 -1.56
C PRO A 82 18.51 -1.15 -1.55
N ILE A 83 18.31 -0.57 -0.37
CA ILE A 83 18.46 0.85 -0.08
C ILE A 83 19.77 0.96 0.69
N CYS A 84 20.81 1.49 0.06
CA CYS A 84 22.03 1.85 0.76
C CYS A 84 21.71 3.06 1.65
N LYS A 85 21.71 2.87 2.97
CA LYS A 85 21.81 4.01 3.90
C LYS A 85 23.30 4.30 4.11
N ASN A 86 23.63 5.55 4.42
CA ASN A 86 24.99 6.00 4.75
C ASN A 86 25.62 5.29 5.97
N LYS A 87 24.93 4.33 6.60
CA LYS A 87 25.45 3.51 7.69
C LYS A 87 25.70 2.08 7.16
N PRO A 88 26.95 1.58 7.23
CA PRO A 88 27.36 0.33 6.58
C PRO A 88 26.73 -0.96 7.16
N LYS A 89 26.05 -0.89 8.31
CA LYS A 89 25.61 -2.09 9.06
C LYS A 89 24.17 -2.56 8.83
N GLU A 90 23.30 -1.81 8.14
CA GLU A 90 21.89 -2.22 7.97
C GLU A 90 21.41 -2.08 6.52
N ILE A 91 21.47 -3.18 5.75
CA ILE A 91 20.89 -3.23 4.40
C ILE A 91 19.37 -3.30 4.55
N ARG A 92 18.68 -2.20 4.26
CA ARG A 92 17.22 -2.19 4.13
C ARG A 92 16.84 -2.46 2.68
N TYR A 93 15.66 -3.02 2.46
CA TYR A 93 15.14 -3.24 1.11
C TYR A 93 13.89 -2.41 0.86
N LEU A 94 13.84 -1.79 -0.32
CA LEU A 94 12.61 -1.29 -0.89
C LEU A 94 11.91 -2.45 -1.59
N ARG A 95 10.71 -2.82 -1.15
CA ARG A 95 9.90 -3.88 -1.76
C ARG A 95 8.69 -3.32 -2.48
N LEU A 96 8.21 -4.05 -3.49
CA LEU A 96 6.93 -3.79 -4.12
C LEU A 96 5.78 -4.05 -3.14
N LEU A 97 4.84 -3.11 -3.07
CA LEU A 97 3.57 -3.26 -2.35
C LEU A 97 2.70 -4.29 -3.07
N LYS A 98 2.07 -5.20 -2.33
CA LYS A 98 1.04 -6.08 -2.88
C LYS A 98 -0.34 -5.53 -2.52
N LEU A 99 -1.22 -5.43 -3.51
CA LEU A 99 -2.58 -4.97 -3.29
C LEU A 99 -3.34 -5.93 -2.37
N ILE A 100 -3.03 -7.23 -2.42
CA ILE A 100 -3.64 -8.22 -1.52
C ILE A 100 -3.34 -7.97 -0.04
N ASP A 101 -2.32 -7.19 0.30
CA ASP A 101 -2.03 -6.84 1.70
C ASP A 101 -2.94 -5.73 2.22
N ILE A 102 -3.53 -4.93 1.33
CA ILE A 102 -4.38 -3.81 1.71
C ILE A 102 -5.70 -4.36 2.31
N PRO A 103 -6.03 -4.03 3.57
CA PRO A 103 -7.23 -4.55 4.22
C PRO A 103 -8.48 -4.00 3.54
N ILE A 104 -9.47 -4.86 3.31
CA ILE A 104 -10.78 -4.41 2.84
C ILE A 104 -11.54 -3.78 4.00
N ARG A 105 -11.98 -2.53 3.82
CA ARG A 105 -12.68 -1.74 4.84
C ARG A 105 -14.01 -1.25 4.30
N ARG A 106 -15.08 -1.93 4.68
CA ARG A 106 -16.43 -1.56 4.26
C ARG A 106 -16.87 -0.28 4.95
N HIS A 107 -17.59 0.57 4.23
CA HIS A 107 -18.26 1.72 4.83
C HIS A 107 -19.37 1.24 5.76
N VAL A 108 -19.36 1.74 6.99
CA VAL A 108 -20.47 1.58 7.92
C VAL A 108 -21.45 2.71 7.65
N LYS A 109 -22.72 2.44 7.40
CA LYS A 109 -23.73 3.51 7.23
C LYS A 109 -23.94 4.27 8.55
N ILE A 110 -24.35 5.54 8.47
CA ILE A 110 -24.85 6.27 9.64
C ILE A 110 -26.29 5.79 9.88
N ARG A 111 -26.70 5.66 11.15
CA ARG A 111 -28.10 5.34 11.47
C ARG A 111 -29.00 6.48 10.98
N ALA A 112 -30.11 6.15 10.34
CA ALA A 112 -30.95 7.14 9.66
C ALA A 112 -31.57 8.17 10.62
N ASP A 113 -31.85 7.75 11.85
CA ASP A 113 -32.41 8.55 12.95
C ASP A 113 -31.35 9.33 13.74
N ALA A 114 -30.06 9.15 13.47
CA ALA A 114 -28.99 9.78 14.23
C ALA A 114 -28.76 11.24 13.80
N ASN A 115 -29.09 12.17 14.70
CA ASN A 115 -28.82 13.60 14.54
C ASN A 115 -27.54 14.01 15.29
N PRO A 116 -26.53 14.61 14.63
CA PRO A 116 -25.31 15.10 15.28
C PRO A 116 -25.52 16.15 16.38
N LEU A 117 -26.62 16.93 16.30
CA LEU A 117 -26.89 18.03 17.23
C LEU A 117 -27.72 17.61 18.45
N ASP A 118 -28.27 16.39 18.45
CA ASP A 118 -29.04 15.87 19.56
C ASP A 118 -28.11 15.16 20.57
N LEU A 119 -28.17 15.60 21.83
CA LEU A 119 -27.38 15.06 22.93
C LEU A 119 -27.57 13.55 23.11
N LYS A 120 -28.74 13.00 22.76
CA LYS A 120 -29.02 11.55 22.78
C LYS A 120 -28.03 10.76 21.92
N TRP A 121 -27.55 11.34 20.82
CA TRP A 121 -26.67 10.68 19.85
C TRP A 121 -25.17 10.95 20.05
N LYS A 122 -24.80 11.82 21.01
CA LYS A 122 -23.40 12.20 21.27
C LYS A 122 -22.48 10.98 21.44
N LYS A 123 -22.90 10.02 22.26
CA LYS A 123 -22.14 8.77 22.50
C LYS A 123 -21.91 7.96 21.21
N TYR A 124 -22.92 7.86 20.35
CA TYR A 124 -22.83 7.13 19.07
C TYR A 124 -21.79 7.76 18.13
N PHE A 125 -21.77 9.10 18.01
CA PHE A 125 -20.78 9.80 17.19
C PHE A 125 -19.38 9.72 17.79
N ASP A 126 -19.23 9.84 19.11
CA ASP A 126 -17.94 9.70 19.81
C ASP A 126 -17.31 8.31 19.58
N GLU A 127 -18.10 7.25 19.73
CA GLU A 127 -17.64 5.87 19.48
C GLU A 127 -17.25 5.66 18.00
N ARG A 128 -17.99 6.28 17.08
CA ARG A 128 -17.72 6.22 15.64
C ARG A 128 -16.42 6.93 15.26
N VAL A 129 -16.15 8.10 15.85
CA VAL A 129 -14.87 8.83 15.70
C VAL A 129 -13.73 8.01 16.28
N LYS A 130 -13.88 7.46 17.50
CA LYS A 130 -12.88 6.58 18.12
C LYS A 130 -12.56 5.38 17.23
N ARG A 131 -13.57 4.68 16.72
CA ARG A 131 -13.42 3.53 15.81
C ARG A 131 -12.66 3.93 14.53
N THR A 132 -13.00 5.08 13.96
CA THR A 132 -12.35 5.59 12.73
C THR A 132 -10.87 5.93 12.96
N ARG A 133 -10.55 6.58 14.09
CA ARG A 133 -9.17 6.91 14.49
C ARG A 133 -8.33 5.67 14.76
N MET A 134 -8.87 4.66 15.44
CA MET A 134 -8.16 3.38 15.67
C MET A 134 -7.89 2.63 14.34
N LEU A 135 -8.84 2.65 13.42
CA LEU A 135 -8.65 2.05 12.10
C LEU A 135 -7.59 2.81 11.28
N ALA A 136 -7.51 4.14 11.38
CA ALA A 136 -6.47 4.91 10.73
C ALA A 136 -5.07 4.61 11.31
N SER A 137 -4.93 4.45 12.63
CA SER A 137 -3.63 4.21 13.28
C SER A 137 -3.06 2.82 12.99
N SER A 138 -3.89 1.79 12.84
CA SER A 138 -3.47 0.43 12.47
C SER A 138 -2.78 0.35 11.09
N PHE A 139 -3.10 1.25 10.16
CA PHE A 139 -2.49 1.30 8.83
C PHE A 139 -1.10 1.97 8.83
N SER A 140 -0.84 2.86 9.79
CA SER A 140 0.42 3.61 9.90
C SER A 140 1.60 2.77 10.41
N ARG A 141 1.35 1.61 11.04
CA ARG A 141 2.42 0.76 11.60
C ARG A 141 3.21 -0.03 10.55
N GLU A 142 2.70 -0.20 9.33
CA GLU A 142 3.38 -0.98 8.27
C GLU A 142 3.99 -0.13 7.12
N GLY A 143 3.88 1.20 7.15
CA GLY A 143 4.47 2.00 6.09
C GLY A 143 4.30 3.49 6.30
N SER A 144 5.37 4.12 6.79
CA SER A 144 5.62 5.55 6.93
C SER A 144 4.69 6.53 6.18
N LEU A 145 4.25 7.52 6.99
CA LEU A 145 3.90 8.91 6.68
C LEU A 145 2.58 9.22 5.94
N LEU A 146 1.79 10.02 6.69
CA LEU A 146 0.71 10.93 6.33
C LEU A 146 -0.62 10.36 5.82
N LEU A 147 -1.64 10.48 6.68
CA LEU A 147 -2.96 11.02 6.33
C LEU A 147 -3.63 11.53 7.63
N VAL A 148 -3.53 12.84 7.87
CA VAL A 148 -4.39 13.52 8.84
C VAL A 148 -5.81 13.49 8.29
N SER A 149 -6.77 13.06 9.11
CA SER A 149 -8.18 12.98 8.71
C SER A 149 -8.75 14.39 8.41
N PRO A 150 -9.46 14.60 7.28
CA PRO A 150 -10.03 15.91 6.90
C PRO A 150 -11.11 16.44 7.84
N LEU A 151 -11.67 15.61 8.71
CA LEU A 151 -12.83 15.98 9.56
C LEU A 151 -12.47 16.79 10.81
N ARG A 152 -11.20 17.19 11.01
CA ARG A 152 -10.79 18.04 12.15
C ARG A 152 -10.84 19.55 11.84
N MET A 153 -11.23 19.96 10.63
CA MET A 153 -11.25 21.38 10.24
C MET A 153 -12.61 22.09 10.40
N MET A 154 -13.67 21.40 10.81
CA MET A 154 -15.03 21.98 10.67
C MET A 154 -15.62 22.62 11.93
N PHE A 155 -14.91 22.62 13.06
CA PHE A 155 -15.37 23.32 14.28
C PHE A 155 -14.18 23.94 15.01
N PRO A 156 -14.06 25.28 15.08
CA PRO A 156 -13.21 25.94 16.06
C PRO A 156 -13.82 25.72 17.45
N GLU A 157 -12.99 25.31 18.40
CA GLU A 157 -13.35 25.37 19.82
C GLU A 157 -13.33 26.85 20.21
N GLU A 158 -14.50 27.47 20.33
CA GLU A 158 -14.67 28.75 21.00
C GLU A 158 -14.81 28.51 22.51
N SER A 159 -13.94 29.18 23.27
CA SER A 159 -14.05 29.46 24.70
C SER A 159 -13.70 30.91 24.92
#